data_AF-A0A671P411-F1
#
_entry.id   AF-A0A671P411-F1
#
_cell.length_a   1.000
_cell.length_b   1.000
_cell.length_c   1.000
_cell.angle_alpha   90.00
_cell.angle_beta   90.00
_cell.angle_gamma   90.00
#
_symmetry.space_group_name_H-M   'P 1'
#
loop_
_entity.id
_entity.type
_entity.pdbx_description
1 polymer ?
#
loop_
_entity_poly.entity_id
_entity_poly.type
_entity_poly.pdbx_seq_one_letter_code
_entity_poly.pdbx_strand_id
1 'polypeptide(L)'
;MVSWIKSSGFLRSVLLSSSHAYHRDDQQLHGTPLRYLLTPSLQKEAAPRVEELGWREMERISAFPGISDSEQRLYIPGGGVTKALYTDCCTEDISMAVMLIFCSEGDNIPDAFALVNHLNDWLHLLEKPTQGSVQWRVPPSWRLLFGSGIPPLLF
;
A
#
# COMPACT_ATOMS: atom_id res chain seq x y z
N MET A 1 18.42 1.16 5.62
CA MET A 1 17.41 0.29 4.97
C MET A 1 17.70 0.14 3.48
N VAL A 2 17.79 1.23 2.71
CA VAL A 2 18.15 1.23 1.27
C VAL A 2 19.46 0.48 0.98
N SER A 3 20.53 0.77 1.73
CA SER A 3 21.81 0.06 1.63
C SER A 3 21.68 -1.46 1.82
N TRP A 4 20.82 -1.88 2.75
CA TRP A 4 20.56 -3.30 3.02
C TRP A 4 19.80 -3.97 1.86
N ILE A 5 18.73 -3.32 1.34
CA ILE A 5 17.99 -3.81 0.16
C ILE A 5 18.94 -4.02 -1.01
N LYS A 6 19.81 -3.02 -1.26
CA LYS A 6 20.82 -3.07 -2.32
C LYS A 6 21.82 -4.21 -2.11
N SER A 7 22.34 -4.37 -0.89
CA SER A 7 23.29 -5.45 -0.56
C SER A 7 22.69 -6.85 -0.67
N SER A 8 21.37 -6.99 -0.46
CA SER A 8 20.68 -8.27 -0.55
C SER A 8 20.40 -8.71 -2.00
N GLY A 9 20.49 -7.79 -2.97
CA GLY A 9 20.35 -8.13 -4.40
C GLY A 9 18.96 -8.64 -4.79
N PHE A 10 17.89 -8.15 -4.14
CA PHE A 10 16.52 -8.53 -4.50
C PHE A 10 16.18 -8.11 -5.94
N LEU A 11 15.56 -9.00 -6.70
CA LEU A 11 15.05 -8.68 -8.05
C LEU A 11 14.04 -7.53 -8.00
N ARG A 12 13.18 -7.54 -6.96
CA ARG A 12 12.16 -6.53 -6.70
C ARG A 12 11.88 -6.47 -5.21
N SER A 13 11.67 -5.27 -4.70
CA SER A 13 11.11 -5.01 -3.38
C SER A 13 9.67 -4.49 -3.50
N VAL A 14 8.78 -4.93 -2.62
CA VAL A 14 7.42 -4.38 -2.54
C VAL A 14 7.17 -3.86 -1.12
N LEU A 15 6.88 -2.57 -1.01
CA LEU A 15 6.53 -1.91 0.24
C LEU A 15 5.02 -1.84 0.36
N LEU A 16 4.47 -2.54 1.37
CA LEU A 16 3.07 -2.39 1.76
C LEU A 16 2.96 -1.25 2.77
N SER A 17 2.05 -0.32 2.55
CA SER A 17 1.86 0.85 3.39
C SER A 17 0.39 1.26 3.50
N SER A 18 0.13 2.32 4.25
CA SER A 18 -1.17 2.97 4.35
C SER A 18 -1.04 4.49 4.27
N SER A 19 -2.17 5.16 4.09
CA SER A 19 -2.29 6.61 4.15
C SER A 19 -3.61 6.98 4.83
N HIS A 20 -3.66 8.13 5.49
CA HIS A 20 -4.86 8.58 6.19
C HIS A 20 -6.04 8.78 5.24
N ALA A 21 -7.13 8.04 5.46
CA ALA A 21 -8.33 8.12 4.64
C ALA A 21 -9.07 9.45 4.77
N TYR A 22 -8.99 10.12 5.92
CA TYR A 22 -9.66 11.41 6.17
C TYR A 22 -9.00 12.60 5.45
N HIS A 23 -7.86 12.39 4.78
CA HIS A 23 -7.20 13.37 3.93
C HIS A 23 -7.45 13.15 2.42
N ARG A 24 -8.32 12.20 2.05
CA ARG A 24 -8.60 11.92 0.64
C ARG A 24 -9.31 13.09 -0.03
N ASP A 25 -8.94 13.35 -1.28
CA ASP A 25 -9.70 14.24 -2.16
C ASP A 25 -10.84 13.52 -2.90
N ASP A 26 -11.67 14.27 -3.61
CA ASP A 26 -12.83 13.75 -4.34
C ASP A 26 -12.45 12.71 -5.42
N GLN A 27 -11.28 12.84 -6.04
CA GLN A 27 -10.81 11.85 -7.01
C GLN A 27 -10.47 10.54 -6.31
N GLN A 28 -9.87 10.65 -5.13
CA GLN A 28 -9.49 9.53 -4.32
C GLN A 28 -10.69 8.81 -3.72
N LEU A 29 -11.82 9.47 -3.47
CA LEU A 29 -13.06 8.86 -2.96
C LEU A 29 -13.72 7.89 -3.94
N HIS A 30 -13.46 8.02 -5.24
CA HIS A 30 -14.07 7.18 -6.27
C HIS A 30 -13.23 5.92 -6.58
N GLY A 31 -13.87 4.75 -6.52
CA GLY A 31 -13.25 3.47 -6.89
C GLY A 31 -12.49 2.82 -5.74
N THR A 32 -11.44 2.05 -6.08
CA THR A 32 -10.62 1.36 -5.08
C THR A 32 -9.82 2.35 -4.21
N PRO A 33 -9.70 2.11 -2.89
CA PRO A 33 -8.83 2.89 -2.00
C PRO A 33 -7.33 2.55 -2.15
N LEU A 34 -6.98 1.56 -2.99
CA LEU A 34 -5.59 1.22 -3.28
C LEU A 34 -4.93 2.27 -4.18
N ARG A 35 -3.69 2.62 -3.87
CA ARG A 35 -2.77 3.35 -4.75
C ARG A 35 -1.43 2.65 -4.85
N TYR A 36 -0.75 2.89 -5.96
CA TYR A 36 0.61 2.38 -6.17
C TYR A 36 1.60 3.48 -6.52
N LEU A 37 2.88 3.19 -6.29
CA LEU A 37 4.01 3.91 -6.87
C LEU A 37 5.02 2.88 -7.39
N LEU A 38 5.67 3.18 -8.51
CA LEU A 38 6.75 2.36 -9.06
C LEU A 38 8.01 3.21 -9.15
N THR A 39 9.16 2.63 -8.85
CA THR A 39 10.44 3.27 -9.15
C THR A 39 10.70 3.24 -10.66
N PRO A 40 11.52 4.15 -11.20
CA PRO A 40 11.85 4.17 -12.62
C PRO A 40 12.38 2.83 -13.15
N SER A 41 13.21 2.14 -12.36
CA SER A 41 13.77 0.82 -12.68
C SER A 41 12.72 -0.27 -12.84
N LEU A 42 11.58 -0.16 -12.12
CA LEU A 42 10.50 -1.13 -12.16
C LEU A 42 9.36 -0.76 -13.12
N GLN A 43 9.25 0.52 -13.51
CA GLN A 43 8.15 1.06 -14.29
C GLN A 43 7.84 0.23 -15.55
N LYS A 44 8.86 -0.05 -16.38
CA LYS A 44 8.69 -0.73 -17.67
C LYS A 44 8.14 -2.15 -17.52
N GLU A 45 8.48 -2.84 -16.44
CA GLU A 45 8.07 -4.22 -16.21
C GLU A 45 6.70 -4.29 -15.52
N ALA A 46 6.46 -3.43 -14.52
CA ALA A 46 5.31 -3.53 -13.64
C ALA A 46 4.09 -2.72 -14.12
N ALA A 47 4.29 -1.58 -14.80
CA ALA A 47 3.20 -0.67 -15.17
C ALA A 47 2.08 -1.37 -15.97
N PRO A 48 2.36 -2.17 -17.03
CA PRO A 48 1.30 -2.82 -17.79
C PRO A 48 0.46 -3.78 -16.93
N ARG A 49 1.10 -4.49 -16.00
CA ARG A 49 0.41 -5.45 -15.13
C ARG A 49 -0.50 -4.77 -14.11
N VAL A 50 -0.04 -3.67 -13.51
CA VAL A 50 -0.87 -2.94 -12.53
C VAL A 50 -2.00 -2.16 -13.22
N GLU A 51 -1.80 -1.73 -14.47
CA GLU A 51 -2.84 -1.15 -15.32
C GLU A 51 -3.90 -2.18 -15.70
N GLU A 52 -3.52 -3.41 -16.10
CA GLU A 52 -4.43 -4.53 -16.35
C GLU A 52 -5.29 -4.89 -15.11
N LEU A 53 -4.72 -4.72 -13.91
CA LEU A 53 -5.43 -4.90 -12.64
C LEU A 53 -6.32 -3.69 -12.27
N GLY A 54 -6.32 -2.63 -13.07
CA GLY A 54 -7.10 -1.42 -12.83
C GLY A 54 -6.63 -0.60 -11.62
N TRP A 55 -5.38 -0.76 -11.20
CA TRP A 55 -4.83 0.03 -10.09
C TRP A 55 -4.54 1.46 -10.53
N ARG A 56 -4.63 2.38 -9.57
CA ARG A 56 -4.35 3.80 -9.81
C ARG A 56 -3.03 4.21 -9.17
N GLU A 57 -2.22 4.95 -9.91
CA GLU A 57 -1.00 5.54 -9.36
C GLU A 57 -1.39 6.59 -8.29
N MET A 58 -0.58 6.71 -7.24
CA MET A 58 -0.77 7.73 -6.22
C MET A 58 -0.68 9.12 -6.84
N GLU A 59 -1.76 9.89 -6.67
CA GLU A 59 -1.89 11.21 -7.24
C GLU A 59 -0.85 12.17 -6.63
N ARG A 60 -0.30 13.06 -7.46
CA ARG A 60 0.49 14.19 -6.98
C ARG A 60 -0.44 15.37 -6.73
N ILE A 61 -0.13 16.14 -5.69
CA ILE A 61 -0.88 17.35 -5.35
C ILE A 61 -0.06 18.59 -5.67
N SER A 62 -0.75 19.68 -5.97
CA SER A 62 -0.10 20.99 -6.06
C SER A 62 0.58 21.34 -4.73
N ALA A 63 1.82 21.83 -4.81
CA ALA A 63 2.54 22.36 -3.65
C ALA A 63 1.86 23.61 -3.08
N PHE A 64 1.20 24.40 -3.94
CA PHE A 64 0.50 25.63 -3.58
C PHE A 64 -0.93 25.65 -4.17
N PRO A 65 -1.86 24.88 -3.59
CA PRO A 65 -3.23 24.79 -4.08
C PRO A 65 -3.88 26.18 -4.17
N GLY A 66 -4.47 26.50 -5.32
CA GLY A 66 -5.14 27.79 -5.57
C GLY A 66 -4.20 28.95 -5.94
N ILE A 67 -2.88 28.74 -5.96
CA ILE A 67 -1.89 29.76 -6.38
C ILE A 67 -1.22 29.35 -7.69
N SER A 68 -0.67 28.14 -7.76
CA SER A 68 -0.01 27.60 -8.96
C SER A 68 -0.04 26.08 -8.96
N ASP A 69 -0.35 25.48 -10.10
CA ASP A 69 -0.26 24.04 -10.31
C ASP A 69 1.06 23.60 -10.96
N SER A 70 2.02 24.52 -11.11
CA SER A 70 3.31 24.24 -11.75
C SER A 70 4.18 23.26 -10.95
N GLU A 71 4.08 23.29 -9.62
CA GLU A 71 4.89 22.44 -8.74
C GLU A 71 4.02 21.35 -8.13
N GLN A 72 4.26 20.11 -8.55
CA GLN A 72 3.53 18.93 -8.10
C GLN A 72 4.40 18.11 -7.15
N ARG A 73 3.85 17.71 -6.01
CA ARG A 73 4.55 16.92 -4.99
C ARG A 73 3.80 15.65 -4.66
N LEU A 74 4.57 14.59 -4.39
CA LEU A 74 4.04 13.37 -3.78
C LEU A 74 3.66 13.67 -2.33
N TYR A 75 2.42 13.36 -1.96
CA TYR A 75 1.88 13.60 -0.63
C TYR A 75 1.18 12.35 -0.11
N ILE A 76 1.72 11.76 0.97
CA ILE A 76 1.21 10.53 1.58
C ILE A 76 0.98 10.81 3.07
N PRO A 77 -0.17 11.39 3.45
CA PRO A 77 -0.45 11.76 4.84
C PRO A 77 -0.48 10.52 5.73
N GLY A 78 0.26 10.55 6.84
CA GLY A 78 0.38 9.39 7.74
C GLY A 78 1.22 8.23 7.19
N GLY A 79 1.80 8.35 5.99
CA GLY A 79 2.59 7.27 5.36
C GLY A 79 3.96 7.02 5.98
N GLY A 80 4.32 7.68 7.09
CA GLY A 80 5.59 7.50 7.78
C GLY A 80 6.80 7.57 6.85
N VAL A 81 7.61 6.51 6.84
CA VAL A 81 8.84 6.42 6.03
C VAL A 81 8.58 6.15 4.54
N THR A 82 7.34 5.86 4.12
CA THR A 82 7.04 5.41 2.75
C THR A 82 7.51 6.36 1.68
N LYS A 83 7.25 7.66 1.84
CA LYS A 83 7.69 8.66 0.86
C LYS A 83 9.21 8.73 0.76
N ALA A 84 9.90 8.82 1.91
CA ALA A 84 11.35 8.92 1.95
C ALA A 84 12.01 7.68 1.36
N LEU A 85 11.56 6.48 1.78
CA LEU A 85 12.09 5.21 1.28
C LEU A 85 11.86 5.05 -0.24
N TYR A 86 10.68 5.42 -0.74
CA TYR A 86 10.41 5.42 -2.17
C TYR A 86 11.34 6.37 -2.93
N THR A 87 11.48 7.61 -2.46
CA THR A 87 12.38 8.61 -3.07
C THR A 87 13.83 8.13 -3.08
N ASP A 88 14.33 7.61 -1.96
CA ASP A 88 15.70 7.10 -1.90
C ASP A 88 15.90 5.90 -2.84
N CYS A 89 14.91 5.01 -2.95
CA CYS A 89 14.95 3.89 -3.90
C CYS A 89 14.90 4.35 -5.37
N CYS A 90 14.19 5.43 -5.69
CA CYS A 90 14.27 6.06 -7.01
C CYS A 90 15.67 6.61 -7.29
N THR A 91 16.30 7.27 -6.31
CA THR A 91 17.65 7.84 -6.46
C THR A 91 18.73 6.76 -6.59
N GLU A 92 18.59 5.65 -5.87
CA GLU A 92 19.55 4.54 -5.85
C GLU A 92 19.29 3.47 -6.91
N ASP A 93 18.34 3.71 -7.83
CA ASP A 93 17.94 2.81 -8.93
C ASP A 93 17.49 1.41 -8.45
N ILE A 94 16.83 1.35 -7.30
CA ILE A 94 16.33 0.09 -6.73
C ILE A 94 14.94 -0.21 -7.30
N SER A 95 14.73 -1.42 -7.81
CA SER A 95 13.42 -1.91 -8.26
C SER A 95 12.46 -2.06 -7.07
N MET A 96 11.62 -1.05 -6.84
CA MET A 96 10.65 -1.02 -5.76
C MET A 96 9.26 -0.64 -6.27
N ALA A 97 8.25 -1.34 -5.77
CA ALA A 97 6.86 -0.89 -5.82
C ALA A 97 6.40 -0.52 -4.41
N VAL A 98 5.60 0.53 -4.31
CA VAL A 98 4.80 0.81 -3.11
C VAL A 98 3.36 0.48 -3.43
N MET A 99 2.71 -0.26 -2.56
CA MET A 99 1.26 -0.45 -2.56
C MET A 99 0.73 0.12 -1.25
N LEU A 100 -0.18 1.08 -1.34
CA LEU A 100 -0.78 1.71 -0.17
C LEU A 100 -2.29 1.67 -0.26
N ILE A 101 -2.94 1.53 0.89
CA ILE A 101 -4.39 1.65 1.01
C ILE A 101 -4.73 2.83 1.91
N PHE A 102 -5.74 3.61 1.53
CA PHE A 102 -6.28 4.62 2.42
C PHE A 102 -7.09 3.96 3.54
N CYS A 103 -6.69 4.16 4.79
CA CYS A 103 -7.40 3.62 5.96
C CYS A 103 -7.60 4.66 7.06
N SER A 104 -8.65 4.48 7.84
CA SER A 104 -8.90 5.24 9.08
C SER A 104 -8.30 4.49 10.26
N GLU A 105 -8.02 5.17 11.37
CA GLU A 105 -7.57 4.48 12.59
C GLU A 105 -8.64 3.54 13.14
N GLY A 106 -8.22 2.46 13.80
CA GLY A 106 -9.10 1.48 14.43
C GLY A 106 -8.76 0.05 14.04
N ASP A 107 -9.79 -0.76 13.77
CA ASP A 107 -9.63 -2.12 13.26
C ASP A 107 -9.34 -2.11 11.76
N ASN A 108 -8.06 -2.19 11.40
CA ASN A 108 -7.60 -2.25 10.01
C ASN A 108 -7.34 -3.68 9.52
N ILE A 109 -7.84 -4.71 10.20
CA ILE A 109 -7.76 -6.09 9.72
C ILE A 109 -8.35 -6.24 8.31
N PRO A 110 -9.54 -5.70 7.99
CA PRO A 110 -10.09 -5.80 6.63
C PRO A 110 -9.23 -5.10 5.58
N ASP A 111 -8.68 -3.93 5.91
CA ASP A 111 -7.81 -3.16 5.02
C ASP A 111 -6.50 -3.90 4.73
N ALA A 112 -5.91 -4.52 5.75
CA ALA A 112 -4.72 -5.35 5.60
C ALA A 112 -4.99 -6.52 4.65
N PHE A 113 -6.14 -7.20 4.80
CA PHE A 113 -6.54 -8.26 3.88
C PHE A 113 -6.78 -7.77 2.46
N ALA A 114 -7.44 -6.63 2.28
CA ALA A 114 -7.64 -6.03 0.97
C ALA A 114 -6.30 -5.74 0.28
N LEU A 115 -5.34 -5.16 1.00
CA LEU A 115 -4.01 -4.85 0.49
C LEU A 115 -3.24 -6.11 0.07
N VAL A 116 -3.23 -7.16 0.89
CA VAL A 116 -2.52 -8.41 0.52
C VAL A 116 -3.26 -9.21 -0.56
N ASN A 117 -4.58 -9.09 -0.67
CA ASN A 117 -5.32 -9.67 -1.79
C ASN A 117 -4.91 -9.02 -3.11
N HIS A 118 -4.82 -7.69 -3.15
CA HIS A 118 -4.27 -6.98 -4.31
C HIS A 118 -2.82 -7.41 -4.59
N LEU A 119 -1.98 -7.53 -3.56
CA LEU A 119 -0.60 -8.04 -3.76
C LEU A 119 -0.61 -9.42 -4.41
N ASN A 120 -1.54 -10.30 -3.99
CA ASN A 120 -1.69 -11.64 -4.54
C ASN A 120 -2.26 -11.64 -5.97
N ASP A 121 -3.12 -10.67 -6.31
CA ASP A 121 -3.60 -10.49 -7.68
C ASP A 121 -2.44 -10.18 -8.64
N TRP A 122 -1.44 -9.43 -8.16
CA TRP A 122 -0.28 -9.04 -8.96
C TRP A 122 0.84 -10.09 -8.99
N LEU A 123 1.15 -10.70 -7.83
CA LEU A 123 2.30 -11.59 -7.69
C LEU A 123 1.95 -13.09 -7.68
N HIS A 124 0.66 -13.44 -7.61
CA HIS A 124 0.18 -14.82 -7.57
C HIS A 124 0.88 -15.67 -6.50
N LEU A 125 1.06 -15.11 -5.30
CA LEU A 125 1.76 -15.75 -4.17
C LEU A 125 1.04 -17.00 -3.67
N LEU A 126 -0.30 -16.99 -3.72
CA LEU A 126 -1.20 -18.05 -3.32
C LEU A 126 -2.18 -18.33 -4.45
N GLU A 127 -2.46 -19.62 -4.66
CA GLU A 127 -3.49 -20.07 -5.59
C GLU A 127 -4.86 -19.55 -5.15
N LYS A 128 -5.63 -19.04 -6.12
CA LYS A 128 -7.03 -18.69 -5.90
C LYS A 128 -7.87 -19.96 -6.03
N PRO A 129 -8.59 -20.39 -4.99
CA PRO A 129 -9.45 -21.56 -5.09
C PRO A 129 -10.56 -21.32 -6.12
N THR A 130 -11.00 -22.38 -6.78
CA THR A 130 -12.06 -22.34 -7.80
C THR A 130 -13.38 -21.78 -7.27
N GLN A 131 -13.59 -21.86 -5.96
CA GLN A 131 -14.70 -21.26 -5.22
C GLN A 131 -14.16 -20.69 -3.90
N GLY A 132 -14.51 -19.42 -3.61
CA GLY A 132 -14.14 -18.75 -2.36
C GLY A 132 -12.99 -17.75 -2.49
N SER A 133 -12.55 -17.22 -1.35
CA SER A 133 -11.45 -16.26 -1.24
C SER A 133 -10.13 -16.95 -0.91
N VAL A 134 -9.02 -16.25 -1.18
CA VAL A 134 -7.67 -16.68 -0.76
C VAL A 134 -7.65 -16.85 0.76
N GLN A 135 -7.19 -18.02 1.21
CA GLN A 135 -7.11 -18.32 2.64
C GLN A 135 -5.79 -17.85 3.23
N TRP A 136 -5.80 -16.63 3.73
CA TRP A 136 -4.72 -16.09 4.55
C TRP A 136 -4.76 -16.65 5.97
N ARG A 137 -3.59 -16.95 6.52
CA ARG A 137 -3.47 -17.33 7.93
C ARG A 137 -3.29 -16.09 8.79
N VAL A 138 -4.21 -15.89 9.73
CA VAL A 138 -4.10 -14.82 10.72
C VAL A 138 -3.07 -15.20 11.80
N PRO A 139 -2.14 -14.30 12.16
CA PRO A 139 -1.21 -14.54 13.26
C PRO A 139 -1.94 -14.75 14.60
N PRO A 140 -1.52 -15.69 15.46
CA PRO A 140 -2.15 -15.91 16.77
C PRO A 140 -2.18 -14.66 17.66
N SER A 141 -1.25 -13.72 17.47
CA SER A 141 -1.23 -12.43 18.18
C SER A 141 -2.48 -11.58 17.93
N TRP A 142 -3.21 -11.82 16.83
CA TRP A 142 -4.43 -11.07 16.53
C TRP A 142 -5.64 -11.47 17.40
N ARG A 143 -5.59 -12.65 18.04
CA ARG A 143 -6.71 -13.18 18.84
C ARG A 143 -7.13 -12.28 19.99
N LEU A 144 -6.20 -11.48 20.53
CA LEU A 144 -6.41 -10.62 21.69
C LEU A 144 -6.14 -9.14 21.37
N LEU A 145 -6.28 -8.72 20.10
CA LEU A 145 -6.05 -7.32 19.70
C LEU A 145 -6.88 -6.32 20.51
N PHE A 146 -8.10 -6.72 20.88
CA PHE A 146 -9.04 -5.91 21.65
C PHE A 146 -9.13 -6.36 23.11
N GLY A 147 -8.09 -7.05 23.61
CA GLY A 147 -8.04 -7.63 24.95
C GLY A 147 -8.72 -9.00 25.05
N SER A 148 -8.73 -9.55 26.26
CA SER A 148 -9.59 -10.69 26.60
C SER A 148 -11.03 -10.22 26.68
N GLY A 149 -11.97 -10.98 26.11
CA GLY A 149 -13.40 -10.66 26.18
C GLY A 149 -13.88 -10.34 27.60
N ILE A 150 -14.95 -9.55 27.69
CA ILE A 150 -15.56 -9.18 28.97
C ILE A 150 -15.92 -10.47 29.72
N PRO A 151 -15.50 -10.62 31.00
CA PRO A 151 -15.84 -11.78 31.80
C PRO A 151 -17.34 -12.09 31.71
N PRO A 152 -17.75 -13.34 31.42
CA PRO A 152 -19.17 -13.70 31.31
C PRO A 152 -19.99 -13.34 32.54
N LEU A 153 -19.33 -13.19 33.70
CA LEU A 153 -19.90 -12.80 34.99
C LEU A 153 -20.38 -11.34 35.06
N LEU A 154 -20.10 -10.53 34.04
CA LEU A 154 -20.55 -9.13 33.95
C LEU A 154 -21.84 -8.96 33.12
N PHE A 155 -22.44 -10.07 32.65
CA PHE A 155 -23.72 -10.12 31.93
C PHE A 155 -24.74 -11.01 32.64
#